data_AF-M6D415-F1
#
_entry.id   AF-M6D415-F1
#
_cell.length_a   1.000
_cell.length_b   1.000
_cell.length_c   1.000
_cell.angle_alpha   90.00
_cell.angle_beta   90.00
_cell.angle_gamma   90.00
#
_symmetry.space_group_name_H-M   'P 1'
#
loop_
_entity.id
_entity.type
_entity.pdbx_description
1 polymer ?
#
loop_
_entity_poly.entity_id
_entity_poly.type
_entity_poly.pdbx_seq_one_letter_code
_entity_poly.pdbx_strand_id
1 'polypeptide(L)'
;MKNFIVVSFGVVFLAFIGCVAYQPGFVKTAMVSFPPKQSDCEFAIITTVPQKKFEEIGVVENQSMVISIADFKKMCQPYVCANGGDAVVALVNGHGIYIKGTIIKFK
;
A
#
# COMPACT_ATOMS: atom_id res chain seq x y z
N MET A 1 -4.85 -46.40 47.15
CA MET A 1 -5.69 -45.20 47.40
C MET A 1 -5.02 -44.05 46.66
N LYS A 2 -5.38 -43.86 45.40
CA LYS A 2 -6.33 -42.84 44.91
C LYS A 2 -5.75 -41.43 45.10
N ASN A 3 -5.31 -40.83 43.99
CA ASN A 3 -5.65 -39.45 43.58
C ASN A 3 -4.99 -39.14 42.23
N PHE A 4 -5.73 -39.37 41.14
CA PHE A 4 -5.45 -38.82 39.82
C PHE A 4 -5.91 -37.37 39.80
N ILE A 5 -4.98 -36.43 39.72
CA ILE A 5 -5.29 -35.02 39.46
C ILE A 5 -5.50 -34.91 37.94
N VAL A 6 -6.77 -34.80 37.55
CA VAL A 6 -7.19 -34.49 36.19
C VAL A 6 -6.94 -32.99 35.98
N VAL A 7 -5.84 -32.63 35.32
CA VAL A 7 -5.60 -31.26 34.88
C VAL A 7 -6.40 -31.03 33.60
N SER A 8 -7.59 -30.45 33.77
CA SER A 8 -8.42 -29.98 32.65
C SER A 8 -7.65 -28.97 31.80
N PHE A 9 -7.32 -29.39 30.57
CA PHE A 9 -6.89 -28.54 29.47
C PHE A 9 -8.10 -27.70 28.99
N GLY A 10 -8.45 -26.66 29.75
CA GLY A 10 -9.47 -25.68 29.36
C GLY A 10 -8.84 -24.62 28.46
N VAL A 11 -9.06 -24.75 27.15
CA VAL A 11 -8.60 -23.86 26.08
C VAL A 11 -8.91 -22.39 26.40
N VAL A 12 -7.85 -21.60 26.63
CA VAL A 12 -7.93 -20.14 26.72
C VAL A 12 -8.11 -19.60 25.29
N PHE A 13 -9.35 -19.33 24.91
CA PHE A 13 -9.70 -18.67 23.65
C PHE A 13 -9.39 -17.16 23.79
N LEU A 14 -8.11 -16.80 23.59
CA LEU A 14 -7.69 -15.41 23.45
C LEU A 14 -8.29 -14.84 22.16
N ALA A 15 -9.39 -14.10 22.31
CA ALA A 15 -9.95 -13.27 21.25
C ALA A 15 -8.90 -12.21 20.88
N PHE A 16 -8.12 -12.47 19.83
CA PHE A 16 -7.31 -11.46 19.18
C PHE A 16 -8.26 -10.45 18.53
N ILE A 17 -8.63 -9.41 19.28
CA ILE A 17 -9.21 -8.18 18.75
C ILE A 17 -8.09 -7.47 18.00
N GLY A 18 -7.74 -7.98 16.82
CA GLY A 18 -6.75 -7.36 15.95
C GLY A 18 -7.30 -6.04 15.43
N CYS A 19 -6.67 -4.92 15.79
CA CYS A 19 -6.84 -3.67 15.06
C CYS A 19 -6.46 -3.94 13.60
N VAL A 20 -7.46 -4.05 12.72
CA VAL A 20 -7.21 -4.12 11.28
C VAL A 20 -6.76 -2.73 10.85
N ALA A 21 -5.44 -2.55 10.69
CA ALA A 21 -4.90 -1.31 10.18
C ALA A 21 -5.45 -1.07 8.77
N TYR A 22 -6.05 0.10 8.55
CA TYR A 22 -6.56 0.49 7.23
C TYR A 22 -5.48 0.30 6.17
N GLN A 23 -5.84 -0.38 5.08
CA GLN A 23 -4.99 -0.53 3.90
C GLN A 23 -5.62 0.29 2.76
N PRO A 24 -4.83 1.10 2.04
CA PRO A 24 -5.34 1.81 0.86
C PRO A 24 -5.74 0.81 -0.22
N GLY A 25 -6.74 1.18 -1.03
CA GLY A 25 -7.20 0.38 -2.15
C GLY A 25 -6.19 0.43 -3.29
N PHE A 26 -5.94 -0.69 -3.96
CA PHE A 26 -5.12 -0.74 -5.18
C PHE A 26 -5.92 -1.38 -6.32
N VAL A 27 -5.93 -0.69 -7.46
CA VAL A 27 -6.56 -1.17 -8.69
C VAL A 27 -5.50 -1.20 -9.78
N LYS A 28 -5.22 -2.39 -10.31
CA LYS A 28 -4.30 -2.56 -11.43
C LYS A 28 -4.97 -2.11 -12.73
N THR A 29 -4.26 -1.31 -13.53
CA THR A 29 -4.75 -0.79 -14.82
C THR A 29 -3.91 -1.24 -16.02
N ALA A 30 -2.64 -1.60 -15.82
CA ALA A 30 -1.82 -2.19 -16.89
C ALA A 30 -2.29 -3.61 -17.25
N MET A 31 -2.33 -3.89 -18.55
CA MET A 31 -2.55 -5.24 -19.09
C MET A 31 -1.30 -6.12 -18.96
N VAL A 32 -0.12 -5.50 -18.94
CA VAL A 32 1.17 -6.20 -18.79
C VAL A 32 1.64 -6.17 -17.34
N SER A 33 2.50 -7.11 -16.99
CA SER A 33 3.17 -7.15 -15.68
C SER A 33 4.63 -6.72 -15.84
N PHE A 34 5.10 -5.90 -14.91
CA PHE A 34 6.50 -5.50 -14.82
C PHE A 34 7.20 -6.29 -13.72
N PRO A 35 8.52 -6.54 -13.83
CA PRO A 35 9.27 -7.19 -12.77
C PRO A 35 9.20 -6.39 -11.47
N PRO A 36 8.97 -7.04 -10.32
CA PRO A 36 9.00 -6.36 -9.02
C PRO A 36 10.40 -5.83 -8.71
N LYS A 37 10.45 -4.71 -7.98
CA LYS A 37 11.67 -4.13 -7.41
C LYS A 37 11.87 -4.63 -5.96
N GLN A 38 12.99 -4.27 -5.35
CA GLN A 38 13.21 -4.46 -3.91
C GLN A 38 12.09 -3.79 -3.10
N SER A 39 11.75 -4.34 -1.93
CA SER A 39 10.62 -3.87 -1.11
C SER A 39 10.73 -2.40 -0.66
N ASP A 40 11.96 -1.90 -0.59
CA ASP A 40 12.33 -0.55 -0.22
C ASP A 40 12.74 0.31 -1.44
N CYS A 41 12.26 -0.04 -2.65
CA CYS A 41 12.66 0.63 -3.87
C CYS A 41 12.46 2.15 -3.83
N GLU A 42 13.39 2.86 -4.47
CA GLU A 42 13.26 4.28 -4.73
C GLU A 42 12.32 4.54 -5.91
N PHE A 43 11.51 5.59 -5.76
CA PHE A 43 10.61 6.10 -6.78
C PHE A 43 10.31 7.58 -6.56
N ALA A 44 9.91 8.26 -7.64
CA ALA A 44 9.56 9.68 -7.59
C ALA A 44 8.07 9.88 -7.28
N ILE A 45 7.74 10.94 -6.54
CA ILE A 45 6.38 11.47 -6.47
C ILE A 45 6.36 12.74 -7.32
N ILE A 46 5.42 12.80 -8.25
CA ILE A 46 5.19 13.94 -9.12
C ILE A 46 3.73 14.36 -9.02
N THR A 47 3.42 15.64 -9.15
CA THR A 47 2.04 16.17 -9.09
C THR A 47 1.51 16.57 -10.46
N THR A 48 2.31 16.40 -11.50
CA THR A 48 1.97 16.72 -12.88
C THR A 48 2.20 15.48 -13.74
N VAL A 49 1.27 15.23 -14.65
CA VAL A 49 1.41 14.14 -15.63
C VAL A 49 2.65 14.41 -16.49
N PRO A 50 3.60 13.47 -16.58
CA PRO A 50 4.84 13.70 -17.31
C PRO A 50 4.59 13.72 -18.83
N GLN A 51 5.36 14.54 -19.54
CA GLN A 51 5.32 14.59 -21.01
C GLN A 51 5.98 13.37 -21.67
N LYS A 52 6.91 12.72 -20.95
CA LYS A 52 7.57 11.50 -21.42
C LYS A 52 6.53 10.38 -21.58
N LYS A 53 6.69 9.51 -22.58
CA LYS A 53 5.86 8.30 -22.68
C LYS A 53 5.99 7.44 -21.42
N PHE A 54 4.84 7.06 -20.88
CA PHE A 54 4.74 6.18 -19.72
C PHE A 54 3.60 5.18 -19.93
N GLU A 55 3.58 4.17 -19.07
CA GLU A 55 2.47 3.24 -18.93
C GLU A 55 1.92 3.35 -17.51
N GLU A 56 0.59 3.43 -17.40
CA GLU A 56 -0.09 3.41 -16.11
C GLU A 56 -0.17 1.96 -15.63
N ILE A 57 0.39 1.70 -14.45
CA ILE A 57 0.41 0.36 -13.85
C ILE A 57 -0.85 0.12 -13.02
N GLY A 58 -1.24 1.12 -12.24
CA GLY A 58 -2.38 1.04 -11.36
C GLY A 58 -2.54 2.28 -10.52
N VAL A 59 -3.62 2.29 -9.76
CA VAL A 59 -4.03 3.40 -8.92
C VAL A 59 -4.11 2.94 -7.47
N VAL A 60 -3.49 3.70 -6.59
CA VAL A 60 -3.66 3.60 -5.14
C VAL A 60 -4.65 4.67 -4.70
N GLU A 61 -5.77 4.27 -4.11
CA GLU A 61 -6.79 5.17 -3.56
C GLU A 61 -6.72 5.17 -2.05
N ASN A 62 -6.75 6.37 -1.48
CA ASN A 62 -6.62 6.58 -0.05
C ASN A 62 -7.86 7.29 0.49
N GLN A 63 -8.52 6.66 1.46
CA GLN A 63 -9.67 7.21 2.17
C GLN A 63 -9.27 7.82 3.53
N SER A 64 -7.99 7.71 3.91
CA SER A 64 -7.45 8.32 5.13
C SER A 64 -6.88 9.71 4.86
N MET A 65 -6.76 10.53 5.90
CA MET A 65 -6.14 11.86 5.80
C MET A 65 -4.61 11.74 5.74
N VAL A 66 -4.04 11.82 4.55
CA VAL A 66 -2.58 11.85 4.34
C VAL A 66 -2.19 13.23 3.82
N ILE A 67 -1.46 14.01 4.63
CA ILE A 67 -1.06 15.39 4.32
C ILE A 67 0.46 15.49 4.08
N SER A 68 1.23 14.54 4.64
CA SER A 68 2.67 14.46 4.47
C SER A 68 3.03 13.71 3.19
N ILE A 69 3.93 14.29 2.39
CA ILE A 69 4.50 13.61 1.22
C ILE A 69 5.29 12.34 1.63
N ALA A 70 5.90 12.33 2.81
CA ALA A 70 6.66 11.18 3.30
C ALA A 70 5.74 10.02 3.66
N ASP A 71 4.61 10.29 4.32
CA ASP A 71 3.61 9.28 4.64
C ASP A 71 2.93 8.76 3.38
N PHE A 72 2.66 9.65 2.42
CA PHE A 72 2.16 9.26 1.10
C PHE A 72 3.15 8.37 0.35
N LYS A 73 4.46 8.71 0.36
CA LYS A 73 5.51 7.88 -0.24
C LYS A 73 5.54 6.50 0.41
N LYS A 74 5.58 6.44 1.74
CA LYS A 74 5.58 5.19 2.49
C LYS A 74 4.35 4.33 2.21
N MET A 75 3.17 4.96 2.10
CA MET A 75 1.92 4.30 1.76
C MET A 75 1.96 3.68 0.35
N CYS A 76 2.49 4.40 -0.65
CA CYS A 76 2.54 3.90 -2.03
C CYS A 76 3.64 2.86 -2.27
N GLN A 77 4.74 2.91 -1.51
CA GLN A 77 5.94 2.08 -1.72
C GLN A 77 5.66 0.58 -1.93
N PRO A 78 4.87 -0.13 -1.11
CA PRO A 78 4.62 -1.56 -1.33
C PRO A 78 3.97 -1.84 -2.70
N TYR A 79 3.06 -0.98 -3.14
CA TYR A 79 2.39 -1.12 -4.44
C TYR A 79 3.31 -0.77 -5.61
N VAL A 80 4.10 0.29 -5.47
CA VAL A 80 5.05 0.73 -6.51
C VAL A 80 6.11 -0.35 -6.73
N CYS A 81 6.72 -0.83 -5.65
CA CYS A 81 7.80 -1.80 -5.73
C CYS A 81 7.32 -3.16 -6.22
N ALA A 82 6.21 -3.67 -5.69
CA ALA A 82 5.65 -4.96 -6.12
C ALA A 82 5.23 -4.98 -7.59
N ASN A 83 4.92 -3.82 -8.17
CA ASN A 83 4.48 -3.71 -9.57
C ASN A 83 5.53 -3.04 -10.49
N GLY A 84 6.77 -2.86 -10.04
CA GLY A 84 7.87 -2.39 -10.88
C GLY A 84 7.82 -0.91 -11.30
N GLY A 85 7.00 -0.09 -10.64
CA GLY A 85 6.77 1.32 -11.00
C GLY A 85 7.97 2.23 -10.74
N ASP A 86 8.06 3.32 -11.49
CA ASP A 86 9.16 4.31 -11.41
C ASP A 86 8.75 5.60 -10.72
N ALA A 87 7.46 5.96 -10.82
CA ALA A 87 6.93 7.15 -10.20
C ALA A 87 5.46 6.99 -9.81
N VAL A 88 4.99 7.90 -8.96
CA VAL A 88 3.58 8.07 -8.60
C VAL A 88 3.16 9.48 -8.96
N VAL A 89 2.13 9.60 -9.80
CA VAL A 89 1.44 10.87 -10.03
C VAL A 89 0.42 11.07 -8.91
N ALA A 90 0.73 11.96 -7.99
CA ALA A 90 -0.10 12.29 -6.84
C ALA A 90 -1.24 13.24 -7.23
N LEU A 91 -2.46 12.89 -6.81
CA LEU A 91 -3.60 13.79 -6.79
C LEU A 91 -3.80 14.34 -5.38
N VAL A 92 -3.64 15.64 -5.26
CA VAL A 92 -3.85 16.39 -4.02
C VAL A 92 -5.15 17.18 -4.16
N ASN A 93 -6.04 17.09 -3.17
CA ASN A 93 -7.29 17.84 -3.18
C ASN A 93 -7.08 19.32 -2.78
N GLY A 94 -8.16 20.12 -2.79
CA GLY A 94 -8.12 21.53 -2.42
C GLY A 94 -7.71 21.83 -0.97
N HIS A 95 -7.58 20.81 -0.12
CA HIS A 95 -7.14 20.91 1.27
C HIS A 95 -5.69 20.45 1.48
N GLY A 96 -4.95 20.11 0.42
CA GLY A 96 -3.58 19.60 0.55
C GLY A 96 -3.50 18.12 0.92
N ILE A 97 -4.61 17.37 0.86
CA ILE A 97 -4.65 15.95 1.21
C ILE A 97 -4.39 15.11 -0.04
N TYR A 98 -3.47 14.14 0.08
CA TYR A 98 -3.19 13.14 -0.93
C TYR A 98 -4.29 12.07 -0.94
N ILE A 99 -5.14 12.11 -1.97
CA ILE A 99 -6.32 11.25 -2.08
C ILE A 99 -6.13 10.07 -3.04
N LYS A 100 -5.19 10.20 -3.99
CA LYS A 100 -4.94 9.19 -5.02
C LYS A 100 -3.51 9.26 -5.53
N GLY A 101 -2.93 8.11 -5.84
CA GLY A 101 -1.62 7.97 -6.48
C GLY A 101 -1.69 7.05 -7.69
N THR A 102 -1.37 7.58 -8.86
CA THR A 102 -1.28 6.79 -10.09
C THR A 102 0.16 6.31 -10.30
N ILE A 103 0.40 5.01 -10.20
CA ILE A 103 1.70 4.39 -10.39
C ILE A 103 2.00 4.29 -11.88
N ILE A 104 3.17 4.79 -12.30
CA ILE A 104 3.58 4.78 -13.71
C ILE A 104 4.95 4.12 -13.90
N LYS A 105 5.12 3.52 -15.07
CA LYS A 105 6.41 3.03 -15.60
C LYS A 105 6.82 3.91 -16.77
N PHE A 106 8.03 4.44 -16.77
CA PHE A 106 8.51 5.15 -17.95
C PHE A 106 8.90 4.17 -19.06
N LYS A 107 8.60 4.54 -20.31
CA LYS A 107 9.11 3.81 -21.49
C LYS A 107 10.52 4.26 -21.86
#